data_AF-A0A522EK73-F1
#
_entry.id   AF-A0A522EK73-F1
#
_cell.length_a   1.000
_cell.length_b   1.000
_cell.length_c   1.000
_cell.angle_alpha   90.00
_cell.angle_beta   90.00
_cell.angle_gamma   90.00
#
_symmetry.space_group_name_H-M   'P 1'
#
loop_
_entity.id
_entity.type
_entity.pdbx_description
1 polymer ?
#
loop_
_entity_poly.entity_id
_entity_poly.type
_entity_poly.pdbx_seq_one_letter_code
_entity_poly.pdbx_strand_id
1 'polypeptide(L)'
;MDQYPDLGLRIYSKALTPDGSDKTLLERAAQVESQFSVDVLRKGNVALADMAAQEWLTTGSDKHDNLTLLFRVESMRADPSFVRPLISIKLKTGGQLTGGPGEGKYVASSLTPREAIALWDAIVSSIRVRPNAVRSASSSDQSV
;
A
#
# COMPACT_ATOMS: atom_id res chain seq x y z
N MET A 1 -7.52 17.07 -3.89
CA MET A 1 -8.59 16.05 -3.83
C MET A 1 -9.66 16.63 -2.95
N ASP A 2 -10.39 17.61 -3.46
CA ASP A 2 -11.13 18.54 -2.57
C ASP A 2 -12.40 17.90 -2.00
N GLN A 3 -12.84 16.80 -2.62
CA GLN A 3 -13.98 15.99 -2.17
C GLN A 3 -13.62 15.03 -1.02
N TYR A 4 -12.36 14.61 -0.90
CA TYR A 4 -11.91 13.63 0.10
C TYR A 4 -10.64 14.14 0.80
N PRO A 5 -10.74 15.19 1.63
CA PRO A 5 -9.57 15.85 2.23
C PRO A 5 -8.81 14.95 3.22
N ASP A 6 -9.46 13.92 3.74
CA ASP A 6 -8.92 12.94 4.67
C ASP A 6 -8.28 11.72 3.99
N LEU A 7 -8.48 11.55 2.67
CA LEU A 7 -7.91 10.46 1.89
C LEU A 7 -6.44 10.73 1.57
N GLY A 8 -5.56 9.91 2.14
CA GLY A 8 -4.15 9.86 1.83
C GLY A 8 -3.78 8.57 1.10
N LEU A 9 -3.23 8.69 -0.11
CA LEU A 9 -2.60 7.60 -0.84
C LEU A 9 -1.09 7.83 -0.93
N ARG A 10 -0.29 6.87 -0.48
CA ARG A 10 1.16 6.88 -0.60
C ARG A 10 1.62 5.64 -1.35
N ILE A 11 2.41 5.86 -2.39
CA ILE A 11 3.05 4.80 -3.17
C ILE A 11 4.56 4.97 -3.01
N TYR A 12 5.23 3.89 -2.62
CA TYR A 12 6.67 3.82 -2.48
C TYR A 12 7.20 2.70 -3.37
N SER A 13 8.28 2.98 -4.09
CA SER A 13 8.95 2.00 -4.94
C SER A 13 10.46 2.07 -4.75
N LYS A 14 11.12 0.91 -4.60
CA LYS A 14 12.57 0.81 -4.45
C LYS A 14 13.10 -0.42 -5.20
N ALA A 15 13.96 -0.20 -6.20
CA ALA A 15 14.39 -1.28 -7.11
C ALA A 15 15.63 -2.05 -6.65
N LEU A 16 16.71 -1.37 -6.27
CA LEU A 16 18.04 -2.01 -6.22
C LEU A 16 18.61 -2.27 -4.82
N THR A 17 18.08 -1.65 -3.79
CA THR A 17 18.60 -1.88 -2.43
C THR A 17 17.93 -3.10 -1.84
N PRO A 18 18.66 -4.01 -1.16
CA PRO A 18 18.06 -5.09 -0.39
C PRO A 18 17.00 -4.57 0.58
N ASP A 19 16.04 -5.44 0.90
CA ASP A 19 14.98 -5.09 1.82
C ASP A 19 15.60 -4.82 3.20
N GLY A 20 15.21 -3.71 3.83
CA GLY A 20 15.80 -3.30 5.11
C GLY A 20 15.31 -4.14 6.31
N SER A 21 14.43 -5.12 6.07
CA SER A 21 13.86 -6.01 7.07
C SER A 21 13.59 -7.36 6.44
N ASP A 22 14.02 -8.43 7.11
CA ASP A 22 13.70 -9.80 6.71
C ASP A 22 12.23 -10.17 7.00
N LYS A 23 11.47 -9.29 7.69
CA LYS A 23 10.08 -9.52 8.06
C LYS A 23 9.12 -9.07 6.97
N THR A 24 8.22 -9.96 6.59
CA THR A 24 7.09 -9.71 5.70
C THR A 24 6.09 -8.72 6.30
N LEU A 25 5.17 -8.19 5.49
CA LEU A 25 4.13 -7.28 5.96
C LEU A 25 3.30 -7.92 7.08
N LEU A 26 2.88 -9.17 6.92
CA LEU A 26 2.01 -9.84 7.88
C LEU A 26 2.71 -10.18 9.19
N GLU A 27 4.01 -10.45 9.18
CA GLU A 27 4.79 -10.61 10.41
C GLU A 27 4.89 -9.30 11.18
N ARG A 28 5.09 -8.17 10.47
CA ARG A 28 5.07 -6.85 11.10
C ARG A 28 3.67 -6.46 11.58
N ALA A 29 2.63 -6.81 10.84
CA ALA A 29 1.24 -6.58 11.23
C ALA A 29 0.88 -7.37 12.49
N ALA A 30 1.25 -8.64 12.58
CA ALA A 30 1.02 -9.47 13.76
C ALA A 30 1.65 -8.87 15.03
N GLN A 31 2.84 -8.27 14.91
CA GLN A 31 3.45 -7.55 16.03
C GLN A 31 2.61 -6.34 16.48
N VAL A 32 2.04 -5.58 15.54
CA VAL A 32 1.14 -4.45 15.87
C VAL A 32 -0.16 -4.96 16.50
N GLU A 33 -0.78 -5.99 15.92
CA GLU A 33 -2.02 -6.61 16.44
C GLU A 33 -1.83 -7.17 17.86
N SER A 34 -0.62 -7.61 18.23
CA SER A 34 -0.34 -8.09 19.59
C SER A 34 -0.23 -6.99 20.64
N GLN A 35 0.01 -5.74 20.22
CA GLN A 35 0.26 -4.59 21.11
C GLN A 35 -0.91 -3.60 21.15
N PHE A 36 -1.74 -3.60 20.10
CA PHE A 36 -2.81 -2.64 19.92
C PHE A 36 -4.09 -3.35 19.47
N SER A 37 -5.23 -2.92 20.03
CA SER A 37 -6.55 -3.32 19.53
C SER A 37 -6.79 -2.66 18.17
N VAL A 38 -6.71 -3.46 17.11
CA VAL A 38 -7.03 -3.06 15.74
C VAL A 38 -8.03 -4.04 15.16
N ASP A 39 -9.04 -3.51 14.48
CA ASP A 39 -10.05 -4.33 13.81
C ASP A 39 -9.56 -4.65 12.40
N VAL A 40 -9.26 -5.92 12.16
CA VAL A 40 -8.77 -6.38 10.85
C VAL A 40 -9.97 -6.65 9.94
N LEU A 41 -10.03 -5.92 8.82
CA LEU A 41 -11.06 -6.09 7.80
C LEU A 41 -10.69 -7.19 6.81
N ARG A 42 -9.42 -7.23 6.39
CA ARG A 42 -8.89 -8.22 5.43
C ARG A 42 -7.37 -8.28 5.54
N LYS A 43 -6.78 -9.47 5.47
CA LYS A 43 -5.32 -9.65 5.38
C LYS A 43 -4.98 -10.96 4.70
N GLY A 44 -3.85 -11.01 4.01
CA GLY A 44 -3.42 -12.24 3.34
C GLY A 44 -2.46 -11.99 2.18
N ASN A 45 -2.20 -13.04 1.41
CA ASN A 45 -1.40 -12.98 0.19
C ASN A 45 -2.26 -12.47 -0.97
N VAL A 46 -1.67 -11.61 -1.80
CA VAL A 46 -2.28 -11.02 -3.01
C VAL A 46 -1.23 -10.94 -4.13
N ALA A 47 -1.67 -10.57 -5.33
CA ALA A 47 -0.78 -10.21 -6.43
C ALA A 47 -0.69 -8.68 -6.56
N LEU A 48 0.51 -8.15 -6.80
CA LEU A 48 0.76 -6.74 -7.05
C LEU A 48 1.76 -6.60 -8.20
N ALA A 49 1.33 -6.06 -9.35
CA ALA A 49 2.15 -5.97 -10.56
C ALA A 49 2.83 -7.31 -10.92
N ASP A 50 2.05 -8.40 -10.93
CA ASP A 50 2.50 -9.77 -11.20
C ASP A 50 3.54 -10.33 -10.20
N MET A 51 3.74 -9.65 -9.07
CA MET A 51 4.56 -10.12 -7.95
C MET A 51 3.70 -10.66 -6.82
N ALA A 52 4.23 -11.66 -6.11
CA ALA A 52 3.67 -12.07 -4.83
C ALA A 52 3.71 -10.88 -3.87
N ALA A 53 2.64 -10.66 -3.13
CA ALA A 53 2.49 -9.55 -2.20
C ALA A 53 1.66 -9.98 -1.00
N GLN A 54 1.67 -9.15 0.03
CA GLN A 54 0.80 -9.29 1.18
C GLN A 54 0.05 -7.99 1.41
N GLU A 55 -1.19 -8.10 1.88
CA GLU A 55 -1.99 -6.95 2.31
C GLU A 55 -2.49 -7.08 3.74
N TRP A 56 -2.75 -5.93 4.36
CA TRP A 56 -3.31 -5.78 5.69
C TRP A 56 -4.19 -4.53 5.73
N LEU A 57 -5.49 -4.73 5.94
CA LEU A 57 -6.52 -3.71 5.92
C LEU A 57 -7.16 -3.65 7.31
N THR A 58 -7.07 -2.48 7.95
CA THR A 58 -7.64 -2.29 9.29
C THR A 58 -8.56 -1.10 9.38
N THR A 59 -9.41 -1.15 10.41
CA THR A 59 -10.18 -0.03 10.91
C THR A 59 -9.90 0.18 12.39
N GLY A 60 -10.25 1.38 12.87
CA GLY A 60 -10.17 1.75 14.28
C GLY A 60 -10.70 3.17 14.47
N SER A 61 -10.58 3.69 15.69
CA SER A 61 -10.98 5.05 16.03
C SER A 61 -9.80 5.87 16.50
N ASP A 62 -9.78 7.16 16.18
CA ASP A 62 -8.83 8.08 16.79
C ASP A 62 -9.27 8.50 18.21
N LYS A 63 -8.50 9.38 18.86
CA LYS A 63 -8.78 9.89 20.22
C LYS A 63 -10.06 10.72 20.36
N HIS A 64 -10.74 11.00 19.26
CA HIS A 64 -11.99 11.75 19.16
C HIS A 64 -13.14 10.87 18.63
N ASP A 65 -12.99 9.54 18.69
CA ASP A 65 -13.95 8.55 18.22
C ASP A 65 -14.27 8.62 16.71
N ASN A 66 -13.42 9.29 15.92
CA ASN A 66 -13.58 9.32 14.48
C ASN A 66 -13.12 8.00 13.85
N LEU A 67 -13.95 7.44 12.97
CA LEU A 67 -13.58 6.29 12.15
C LEU A 67 -12.29 6.56 11.36
N THR A 68 -11.35 5.62 11.43
CA THR A 68 -10.13 5.61 10.64
C THR A 68 -10.01 4.29 9.88
N LEU A 69 -9.40 4.36 8.68
CA LEU A 69 -9.07 3.19 7.87
C LEU A 69 -7.60 3.28 7.47
N LEU A 70 -6.89 2.15 7.54
CA LEU A 70 -5.48 2.06 7.22
C LEU A 70 -5.22 0.77 6.44
N PHE A 71 -4.98 0.91 5.15
CA PHE A 71 -4.73 -0.22 4.26
C PHE A 71 -3.30 -0.19 3.76
N ARG A 72 -2.68 -1.36 3.65
CA ARG A 72 -1.32 -1.51 3.16
C ARG A 72 -1.19 -2.77 2.33
N VAL A 73 -0.46 -2.68 1.21
CA VAL A 73 0.06 -3.83 0.46
C VAL A 73 1.56 -3.64 0.27
N GLU A 74 2.31 -4.73 0.32
CA GLU A 74 3.72 -4.77 -0.02
C GLU A 74 4.04 -5.95 -0.91
N SER A 75 4.78 -5.71 -2.00
CA SER A 75 5.36 -6.80 -2.78
C SER A 75 6.43 -7.52 -1.98
N MET A 76 6.47 -8.83 -2.14
CA MET A 76 7.55 -9.70 -1.69
C MET A 76 8.41 -10.02 -2.90
N ARG A 77 9.73 -9.91 -2.76
CA ARG A 77 10.65 -10.19 -3.86
C ARG A 77 11.80 -11.06 -3.38
N ALA A 78 11.95 -12.20 -4.03
CA ALA A 78 13.12 -13.05 -3.84
C ALA A 78 14.35 -12.51 -4.62
N ASP A 79 14.11 -11.77 -5.70
CA ASP A 79 15.14 -11.30 -6.63
C ASP A 79 14.89 -9.82 -7.03
N PRO A 80 15.57 -8.86 -6.37
CA PRO A 80 15.48 -7.43 -6.66
C PRO A 80 15.90 -7.05 -8.08
N SER A 81 15.03 -6.36 -8.82
CA SER A 81 15.38 -5.78 -10.13
C SER A 81 14.56 -4.53 -10.46
N PHE A 82 14.91 -3.87 -11.57
CA PHE A 82 14.16 -2.72 -12.08
C PHE A 82 12.71 -3.05 -12.47
N VAL A 83 12.42 -4.31 -12.84
CA VAL A 83 11.05 -4.79 -13.14
C VAL A 83 10.42 -5.53 -11.96
N ARG A 84 11.16 -5.73 -10.87
CA ARG A 84 10.68 -6.33 -9.62
C ARG A 84 11.07 -5.46 -8.40
N PRO A 85 10.63 -4.19 -8.37
CA PRO A 85 10.92 -3.34 -7.22
C PRO A 85 10.14 -3.81 -5.99
N LEU A 86 10.65 -3.47 -4.81
CA LEU A 86 9.78 -3.39 -3.64
C LEU A 86 8.74 -2.30 -3.92
N ILE A 87 7.46 -2.65 -3.87
CA ILE A 87 6.33 -1.73 -3.99
C ILE A 87 5.60 -1.77 -2.67
N SER A 88 5.43 -0.61 -2.03
CA SER A 88 4.52 -0.45 -0.90
C SER A 88 3.48 0.60 -1.23
N ILE A 89 2.22 0.25 -1.03
CA ILE A 89 1.10 1.16 -1.17
C ILE A 89 0.41 1.25 0.18
N LYS A 90 0.08 2.47 0.57
CA LYS A 90 -0.68 2.77 1.78
C LYS A 90 -1.83 3.69 1.45
N LEU A 91 -3.02 3.30 1.87
CA LEU A 91 -4.21 4.15 1.87
C LEU A 91 -4.60 4.44 3.32
N LYS A 92 -4.91 5.70 3.62
CA LYS A 92 -5.46 6.13 4.90
C LYS A 92 -6.66 7.03 4.66
N THR A 93 -7.69 6.90 5.48
CA THR A 93 -8.80 7.87 5.56
C THR A 93 -9.11 8.15 7.03
N GLY A 94 -9.65 9.33 7.31
CA GLY A 94 -9.92 9.81 8.66
C GLY A 94 -8.68 10.12 9.50
N GLY A 95 -8.94 10.59 10.72
CA GLY A 95 -7.94 11.08 11.65
C GLY A 95 -7.54 12.53 11.37
N GLN A 96 -6.34 12.92 11.82
CA GLN A 96 -5.86 14.28 11.63
C GLN A 96 -5.53 14.58 10.16
N LEU A 97 -6.10 15.65 9.63
CA LEU A 97 -5.79 16.20 8.31
C LEU A 97 -4.36 16.75 8.30
N THR A 98 -3.55 16.31 7.34
CA THR A 98 -2.12 16.68 7.23
C THR A 98 -1.85 17.73 6.15
N GLY A 99 -2.88 18.41 5.65
CA GLY A 99 -2.74 19.48 4.67
C GLY A 99 -4.08 20.08 4.24
N GLY A 100 -4.02 21.16 3.46
CA GLY A 100 -5.21 21.88 2.97
C GLY A 100 -5.88 22.77 4.03
N PRO A 101 -7.03 23.39 3.73
CA PRO A 101 -7.69 24.37 4.60
C PRO A 101 -8.12 23.85 5.99
N GLY A 102 -8.13 22.53 6.18
CA GLY A 102 -8.50 21.87 7.43
C GLY A 102 -7.31 21.26 8.19
N GLU A 103 -6.07 21.56 7.80
CA GLU A 103 -4.87 20.99 8.44
C GLU A 103 -4.95 21.05 9.97
N GLY A 104 -4.58 19.94 10.62
CA GLY A 104 -4.61 19.79 12.07
C GLY A 104 -5.97 19.38 12.66
N LYS A 105 -7.08 19.51 11.91
CA LYS A 105 -8.41 19.04 12.35
C LYS A 105 -8.50 17.52 12.28
N TYR A 106 -9.21 16.93 13.23
CA TYR A 106 -9.55 15.50 13.23
C TYR A 106 -10.93 15.32 12.59
N VAL A 107 -11.04 14.36 11.67
CA VAL A 107 -12.28 14.05 10.96
C VAL A 107 -12.47 12.54 10.85
N ALA A 108 -13.71 12.09 10.83
CA ALA A 108 -14.06 10.73 10.46
C ALA A 108 -13.68 10.45 9.00
N SER A 109 -13.43 9.18 8.70
CA SER A 109 -13.27 8.72 7.33
C SER A 109 -14.45 9.16 6.48
N SER A 110 -14.16 9.76 5.33
CA SER A 110 -15.15 10.05 4.30
C SER A 110 -15.66 8.81 3.56
N LEU A 111 -15.03 7.65 3.79
CA LEU A 111 -15.39 6.37 3.18
C LEU A 111 -15.87 5.38 4.25
N THR A 112 -16.89 4.61 3.91
CA THR A 112 -17.21 3.40 4.67
C THR A 112 -16.11 2.33 4.46
N PRO A 113 -15.97 1.34 5.37
CA PRO A 113 -15.05 0.22 5.17
C PRO A 113 -15.25 -0.48 3.82
N ARG A 114 -16.50 -0.62 3.37
CA ARG A 114 -16.85 -1.26 2.09
C ARG A 114 -16.35 -0.43 0.89
N GLU A 115 -16.61 0.88 0.90
CA GLU A 115 -16.18 1.78 -0.19
C GLU A 115 -14.65 1.86 -0.25
N ALA A 116 -13.99 1.92 0.91
CA ALA A 116 -12.54 1.91 0.96
C ALA A 116 -11.96 0.61 0.40
N ILE A 117 -12.53 -0.55 0.72
CA ILE A 117 -12.09 -1.85 0.17
C ILE A 117 -12.27 -1.88 -1.35
N ALA A 118 -13.40 -1.38 -1.86
CA ALA A 118 -13.63 -1.32 -3.30
C ALA A 118 -12.63 -0.39 -4.01
N LEU A 119 -12.36 0.79 -3.45
CA LEU A 119 -11.33 1.70 -3.96
C LEU A 119 -9.93 1.06 -3.91
N TRP A 120 -9.63 0.36 -2.82
CA TRP A 120 -8.38 -0.36 -2.65
C TRP A 120 -8.16 -1.44 -3.70
N ASP A 121 -9.17 -2.27 -3.93
CA ASP A 121 -9.12 -3.32 -4.95
C ASP A 121 -8.90 -2.74 -6.35
N ALA A 122 -9.57 -1.63 -6.67
CA ALA A 122 -9.37 -0.90 -7.92
C ALA A 122 -7.94 -0.33 -8.05
N ILE A 123 -7.38 0.23 -6.96
CA ILE A 123 -6.00 0.72 -6.94
C ILE A 123 -5.04 -0.44 -7.16
N VAL A 124 -5.08 -1.48 -6.32
CA VAL A 124 -4.12 -2.60 -6.34
C VAL A 124 -4.13 -3.32 -7.68
N SER A 125 -5.31 -3.58 -8.25
CA SER A 125 -5.45 -4.24 -9.56
C SER A 125 -4.95 -3.40 -10.74
N SER A 126 -4.89 -2.07 -10.60
CA SER A 126 -4.42 -1.17 -11.66
C SER A 126 -2.89 -1.08 -11.76
N ILE A 127 -2.16 -1.49 -10.71
CA ILE A 127 -0.71 -1.35 -10.64
C ILE A 127 -0.03 -2.36 -11.54
N ARG A 128 0.81 -1.85 -12.44
CA ARG A 128 1.63 -2.65 -13.35
C ARG A 128 2.99 -2.01 -13.56
N VAL A 129 3.99 -2.83 -13.87
CA VAL A 129 5.25 -2.34 -14.43
C VAL A 129 4.96 -1.67 -15.77
N ARG A 130 5.62 -0.54 -16.05
CA ARG A 130 5.49 0.14 -17.34
C ARG A 130 5.99 -0.80 -18.45
N PRO A 131 5.22 -1.04 -19.52
CA PRO A 131 5.72 -1.77 -20.68
C PRO A 131 7.02 -1.15 -21.19
N ASN A 132 8.01 -2.00 -21.51
CA ASN A 132 9.35 -1.58 -21.96
C ASN A 132 10.15 -0.76 -20.92
N ALA A 133 9.89 -0.93 -19.62
CA ALA A 133 10.62 -0.23 -18.55
C ALA A 133 12.13 -0.55 -18.51
N VAL A 134 12.54 -1.72 -18.98
CA VAL A 134 13.94 -2.15 -19.09
C VAL A 134 14.12 -2.73 -20.48
N ARG A 135 15.26 -2.45 -21.12
CA ARG A 135 15.63 -3.12 -22.38
C ARG A 135 15.73 -4.62 -22.09
N SER A 136 14.98 -5.43 -22.83
CA SER A 136 15.20 -6.87 -22.86
C SER A 136 16.66 -7.11 -23.24
N ALA A 137 17.36 -7.93 -22.46
CA ALA A 137 18.67 -8.45 -22.84
C ALA A 137 18.47 -9.49 -23.95
N SER A 138 18.07 -9.03 -25.14
CA SER A 138 17.98 -9.83 -26.35
C SER A 138 18.06 -8.91 -27.56
N SER A 139 19.26 -8.36 -27.75
CA SER A 139 19.77 -7.92 -29.05
C SER A 139 21.30 -7.84 -28.97
N SER A 140 21.95 -8.98 -28.75
CA SER A 140 23.36 -9.14 -29.09
C SER A 140 23.45 -10.33 -30.04
N ASP A 141 24.15 -10.12 -31.15
CA ASP A 141 24.58 -11.11 -32.13
C ASP A 141 23.53 -11.77 -33.04
N GLN A 142 23.17 -11.07 -34.11
CA GLN A 142 23.21 -11.70 -35.44
C GLN A 142 23.98 -10.79 -36.41
N SER A 143 25.20 -11.21 -36.76
CA SER A 143 25.87 -11.14 -38.08
C SER A 143 26.02 -9.75 -38.73
N VAL A 144 27.19 -9.28 -39.18
CA VAL A 144 28.33 -9.88 -39.91
C VAL A 144 29.58 -9.05 -39.60
#